data_AF-A0AAY5KPY9-F1
#
_entry.id   AF-A0AAY5KPY9-F1
#
_cell.length_a   1.000
_cell.length_b   1.000
_cell.length_c   1.000
_cell.angle_alpha   90.00
_cell.angle_beta   90.00
_cell.angle_gamma   90.00
#
_symmetry.space_group_name_H-M   'P 1'
#
loop_
_entity.id
_entity.type
_entity.pdbx_description
1 polymer ?
#
loop_
_entity_poly.entity_id
_entity_poly.type
_entity_poly.pdbx_seq_one_letter_code
_entity_poly.pdbx_strand_id
1 'polypeptide(L)'
;MRVVSSLCFKRTETRDNTTLLRLLFFFSVLVSSSSCPDKCVCSTSTVKCVNQGLLEVPQPLPANTKTLHLTGNNISRLTDGSFPVPLELLTDLYLTGNQVELVDHNVFNNLPSLRLLDLSNNRILNFSAQAFPDDNKLLDLNLSRAFYNRTSMDEFFNMLRHDRALHLTHLDLSNNALVVLPEGTFSRLFNLTSLSLQNNSLIFIRNGTLSVPPLHELDLRDNALRELPNATLMDFSLKPGLRVYLSGNPWLCDCNIEDLVAWLKHSEQVADEQNVTCSDPDVMLRLPLLQIEHLKLECTFSGDMKGVLETSYVFLGMVLALIGVIFLLVLYLNRKGIKRWMYNIRDACRDHMEGYHYRYEINSDPRLANLSLNSDI
;
A
#
# COMPACT_ATOMS: atom_id res chain seq x y z
N MET A 1 40.15 -69.93 -36.55
CA MET A 1 39.84 -70.22 -35.14
C MET A 1 41.07 -69.95 -34.28
N ARG A 2 40.92 -69.10 -33.25
CA ARG A 2 41.67 -69.02 -31.97
C ARG A 2 43.23 -68.92 -32.00
N VAL A 3 43.83 -67.77 -31.61
CA VAL A 3 44.22 -67.33 -30.23
C VAL A 3 45.53 -68.03 -29.78
N VAL A 4 46.61 -67.45 -29.20
CA VAL A 4 47.09 -66.12 -28.71
C VAL A 4 48.57 -66.34 -28.26
N SER A 5 49.32 -65.24 -28.01
CA SER A 5 50.52 -65.08 -27.13
C SER A 5 51.91 -65.41 -27.70
N SER A 6 53.01 -64.73 -27.38
CA SER A 6 53.33 -63.54 -26.55
C SER A 6 54.71 -63.02 -26.98
N LEU A 7 55.01 -61.74 -26.71
CA LEU A 7 56.26 -61.24 -26.10
C LEU A 7 56.38 -59.73 -26.37
N CYS A 8 56.13 -58.93 -25.33
CA CYS A 8 56.45 -57.51 -25.32
C CYS A 8 57.40 -57.20 -24.15
N PHE A 9 58.18 -56.17 -24.42
CA PHE A 9 59.46 -55.75 -23.85
C PHE A 9 59.37 -55.31 -22.38
N LYS A 10 60.40 -55.62 -21.59
CA LYS A 10 60.70 -54.99 -20.29
C LYS A 10 61.00 -53.50 -20.51
N ARG A 11 60.38 -52.61 -19.73
CA ARG A 11 60.98 -51.32 -19.36
C ARG A 11 60.60 -50.94 -17.92
N THR A 12 61.64 -50.46 -17.25
CA THR A 12 61.87 -50.21 -15.84
C THR A 12 60.99 -49.12 -15.20
N GLU A 13 60.75 -49.30 -13.90
CA GLU A 13 60.18 -48.36 -12.95
C GLU A 13 60.77 -46.95 -13.07
N THR A 14 59.89 -45.95 -13.18
CA THR A 14 60.16 -44.60 -12.68
C THR A 14 59.06 -44.27 -11.68
N ARG A 15 59.49 -43.94 -10.47
CA ARG A 15 58.66 -43.74 -9.28
C ARG A 15 57.89 -42.42 -9.46
N ASP A 16 56.58 -42.55 -9.64
CA ASP A 16 55.69 -41.49 -10.07
C ASP A 16 55.37 -40.52 -8.90
N ASN A 17 56.08 -39.39 -8.84
CA ASN A 17 55.85 -38.24 -7.94
C ASN A 17 54.48 -37.53 -8.19
N THR A 18 53.68 -38.03 -9.13
CA THR A 18 52.36 -37.50 -9.50
C THR A 18 51.24 -37.95 -8.56
N THR A 19 51.44 -39.04 -7.81
CA THR A 19 50.46 -39.56 -6.85
C THR A 19 50.43 -38.75 -5.55
N LEU A 20 51.58 -38.28 -5.06
CA LEU A 20 51.66 -37.43 -3.87
C LEU A 20 51.09 -36.02 -4.13
N LEU A 21 51.31 -35.47 -5.32
CA LEU A 21 50.79 -34.16 -5.72
C LEU A 21 49.26 -34.18 -5.90
N ARG A 22 48.70 -35.31 -6.38
CA ARG A 22 47.25 -35.53 -6.44
C ARG A 22 46.64 -35.78 -5.07
N LEU A 23 47.33 -36.48 -4.16
CA LEU A 23 46.91 -36.63 -2.77
C LEU A 23 46.94 -35.30 -2.00
N LEU A 24 47.90 -34.42 -2.27
CA LEU A 24 47.93 -33.06 -1.71
C LEU A 24 46.83 -32.16 -2.31
N PHE A 25 46.48 -32.32 -3.59
CA PHE A 25 45.33 -31.64 -4.18
C PHE A 25 43.99 -32.18 -3.66
N PHE A 26 43.85 -33.49 -3.44
CA PHE A 26 42.65 -34.06 -2.81
C PHE A 26 42.55 -33.76 -1.31
N PHE A 27 43.67 -33.55 -0.60
CA PHE A 27 43.65 -33.02 0.77
C PHE A 27 43.44 -31.51 0.84
N SER A 28 43.71 -30.75 -0.24
CA SER A 28 43.37 -29.33 -0.32
C SER A 28 41.88 -29.05 -0.59
N VAL A 29 41.11 -30.09 -0.97
CA VAL A 29 39.64 -30.00 -1.17
C VAL A 29 38.85 -30.55 0.01
N LEU A 30 39.52 -31.05 1.07
CA LEU A 30 38.89 -31.56 2.29
C LEU A 30 39.12 -30.67 3.52
N VAL A 31 39.64 -29.46 3.31
CA VAL A 31 39.63 -28.40 4.30
C VAL A 31 39.05 -27.16 3.64
N SER A 32 37.73 -27.14 3.44
CA SER A 32 37.00 -25.86 3.40
C SER A 32 37.16 -25.25 4.77
N SER A 33 38.31 -24.62 5.00
CA SER A 33 38.58 -23.91 6.23
C SER A 33 37.42 -22.96 6.42
N SER A 34 36.75 -23.14 7.55
CA SER A 34 35.76 -22.27 8.16
C SER A 34 36.39 -20.90 8.41
N SER A 35 36.79 -20.23 7.34
CA SER A 35 37.41 -18.92 7.43
C SER A 35 36.30 -17.97 7.81
N CYS A 36 36.40 -17.46 9.02
CA CYS A 36 35.56 -16.38 9.46
C CYS A 36 35.86 -15.16 8.59
N PRO A 37 34.86 -14.37 8.16
CA PRO A 37 35.13 -13.14 7.43
C PRO A 37 35.98 -12.18 8.28
N ASP A 38 36.80 -11.39 7.61
CA ASP A 38 37.59 -10.35 8.27
C ASP A 38 36.67 -9.37 9.01
N LYS A 39 37.12 -8.92 10.19
CA LYS A 39 36.34 -8.09 11.14
C LYS A 39 35.14 -8.78 11.79
N CYS A 40 34.90 -10.06 11.52
CA CYS A 40 33.83 -10.82 12.17
C CYS A 40 34.37 -11.75 13.25
N VAL A 41 33.48 -12.13 14.16
CA VAL A 41 33.72 -13.16 15.19
C VAL A 41 32.79 -14.33 14.91
N CYS A 42 33.36 -15.50 14.67
CA CYS A 42 32.62 -16.72 14.41
C CYS A 42 32.68 -17.65 15.62
N SER A 43 31.52 -18.16 16.03
CA SER A 43 31.37 -19.10 17.13
C SER A 43 30.34 -20.16 16.76
N THR A 44 30.73 -21.44 16.80
CA THR A 44 29.90 -22.62 16.47
C THR A 44 29.18 -22.51 15.12
N SER A 45 28.01 -21.87 15.08
CA SER A 45 27.19 -21.61 13.88
C SER A 45 26.70 -20.15 13.79
N THR A 46 27.30 -19.25 14.56
CA THR A 46 26.95 -17.84 14.59
C THR A 46 28.12 -17.01 14.07
N VAL A 47 27.85 -16.13 13.13
CA VAL A 47 28.80 -15.15 12.59
C VAL A 47 28.36 -13.77 13.06
N LYS A 48 29.21 -13.07 13.81
CA LYS A 48 28.93 -11.73 14.35
C LYS A 48 29.87 -10.70 13.77
N CYS A 49 29.33 -9.77 13.01
CA CYS A 49 30.05 -8.68 12.37
C CYS A 49 29.40 -7.35 12.75
N VAL A 50 29.35 -7.03 14.04
CA VAL A 50 28.56 -5.89 14.57
C VAL A 50 29.43 -4.63 14.66
N ASN A 51 28.90 -3.48 14.21
CA ASN A 51 29.56 -2.16 14.29
C ASN A 51 30.97 -2.14 13.65
N GLN A 52 31.16 -2.80 12.51
CA GLN A 52 32.46 -2.93 11.83
C GLN A 52 32.63 -1.97 10.64
N GLY A 53 31.63 -1.13 10.36
CA GLY A 53 31.62 -0.21 9.23
C GLY A 53 31.62 -0.92 7.88
N LEU A 54 31.02 -2.11 7.80
CA LEU A 54 30.94 -2.89 6.56
C LEU A 54 30.06 -2.18 5.54
N LEU A 55 30.50 -2.13 4.29
CA LEU A 55 29.73 -1.56 3.17
C LEU A 55 28.89 -2.61 2.44
N GLU A 56 29.21 -3.88 2.63
CA GLU A 56 28.57 -5.04 2.01
C GLU A 56 28.59 -6.24 2.96
N VAL A 57 27.83 -7.29 2.61
CA VAL A 57 27.85 -8.57 3.34
C VAL A 57 29.24 -9.21 3.21
N PRO A 58 29.96 -9.47 4.32
CA PRO A 58 31.36 -9.89 4.26
C PRO A 58 31.49 -11.34 3.79
N GLN A 59 32.55 -11.63 3.04
CA GLN A 59 32.84 -12.95 2.48
C GLN A 59 34.25 -13.42 2.91
N PRO A 60 34.49 -14.74 3.02
CA PRO A 60 33.52 -15.84 2.87
C PRO A 60 32.69 -16.07 4.15
N LEU A 61 31.41 -16.41 4.01
CA LEU A 61 30.58 -16.88 5.13
C LEU A 61 30.74 -18.39 5.32
N PRO A 62 30.97 -18.90 6.55
CA PRO A 62 31.03 -20.33 6.84
C PRO A 62 29.73 -21.06 6.44
N ALA A 63 29.84 -22.20 5.76
CA ALA A 63 28.68 -22.97 5.28
C ALA A 63 27.79 -23.50 6.42
N ASN A 64 28.32 -23.61 7.65
CA ASN A 64 27.58 -24.03 8.84
C ASN A 64 26.90 -22.88 9.59
N THR A 65 26.86 -21.66 9.02
CA THR A 65 26.23 -20.49 9.64
C THR A 65 24.72 -20.69 9.72
N LYS A 66 24.19 -20.62 10.94
CA LYS A 66 22.76 -20.59 11.26
C LYS A 66 22.27 -19.18 11.57
N THR A 67 23.12 -18.37 12.18
CA THR A 67 22.77 -17.01 12.60
C THR A 67 23.84 -16.04 12.13
N LEU A 68 23.42 -15.00 11.42
CA LEU A 68 24.31 -13.96 10.90
C LEU A 68 23.89 -12.59 11.44
N HIS A 69 24.77 -11.97 12.23
CA HIS A 69 24.59 -10.62 12.74
C HIS A 69 25.45 -9.63 11.97
N LEU A 70 24.80 -8.73 11.24
CA LEU A 70 25.39 -7.62 10.48
C LEU A 70 24.93 -6.27 11.04
N THR A 71 24.49 -6.23 12.30
CA THR A 71 23.92 -5.06 12.96
C THR A 71 24.88 -3.87 13.01
N GLY A 72 24.36 -2.66 12.75
CA GLY A 72 25.10 -1.41 12.94
C GLY A 72 26.24 -1.19 11.94
N ASN A 73 26.12 -1.69 10.72
CA ASN A 73 27.10 -1.43 9.66
C ASN A 73 26.59 -0.36 8.68
N ASN A 74 27.25 -0.22 7.53
CA ASN A 74 26.97 0.77 6.50
C ASN A 74 26.57 0.08 5.18
N ILE A 75 25.92 -1.08 5.29
CA ILE A 75 25.44 -1.84 4.12
C ILE A 75 24.28 -1.07 3.51
N SER A 76 24.38 -0.72 2.23
CA SER A 76 23.37 0.10 1.55
C SER A 76 22.54 -0.66 0.52
N ARG A 77 23.03 -1.80 0.02
CA ARG A 77 22.38 -2.55 -1.05
C ARG A 77 22.45 -4.05 -0.74
N LEU A 78 21.32 -4.71 -0.87
CA LEU A 78 21.21 -6.17 -0.82
C LEU A 78 20.80 -6.62 -2.23
N THR A 79 21.72 -7.30 -2.92
CA THR A 79 21.56 -7.77 -4.30
C THR A 79 21.70 -9.29 -4.37
N ASP A 80 21.37 -9.91 -5.50
CA ASP A 80 21.60 -11.35 -5.74
C ASP A 80 23.04 -11.81 -5.43
N GLY A 81 24.02 -10.94 -5.65
CA GLY A 81 25.43 -11.15 -5.29
C GLY A 81 25.78 -11.03 -3.79
N SER A 82 24.88 -10.54 -2.92
CA SER A 82 25.16 -10.38 -1.48
C SER A 82 25.30 -11.72 -0.75
N PHE A 83 24.61 -12.75 -1.23
CA PHE A 83 24.71 -14.13 -0.73
C PHE A 83 25.06 -15.06 -1.89
N PRO A 84 26.33 -15.09 -2.34
CA PRO A 84 26.73 -15.75 -3.58
C PRO A 84 26.71 -17.28 -3.52
N VAL A 85 26.67 -17.86 -2.32
CA VAL A 85 26.68 -19.31 -2.08
C VAL A 85 25.44 -19.69 -1.26
N PRO A 86 24.79 -20.83 -1.54
CA PRO A 86 23.68 -21.34 -0.72
C PRO A 86 24.09 -21.55 0.74
N LEU A 87 23.37 -20.89 1.65
CA LEU A 87 23.51 -21.05 3.09
C LEU A 87 22.34 -21.86 3.63
N GLU A 88 22.39 -23.18 3.40
CA GLU A 88 21.32 -24.14 3.70
C GLU A 88 20.85 -24.12 5.16
N LEU A 89 21.74 -23.74 6.08
CA LEU A 89 21.48 -23.75 7.52
C LEU A 89 21.12 -22.38 8.08
N LEU A 90 21.23 -21.29 7.31
CA LEU A 90 20.96 -19.94 7.80
C LEU A 90 19.46 -19.76 8.06
N THR A 91 19.11 -19.53 9.32
CA THR A 91 17.74 -19.32 9.78
C THR A 91 17.48 -17.90 10.21
N ASP A 92 18.50 -17.20 10.72
CA ASP A 92 18.37 -15.90 11.37
C ASP A 92 19.35 -14.89 10.77
N LEU A 93 18.82 -13.83 10.16
CA LEU A 93 19.60 -12.76 9.54
C LEU A 93 19.24 -11.40 10.14
N TYR A 94 20.22 -10.80 10.84
CA TYR A 94 20.07 -9.47 11.44
C TYR A 94 20.85 -8.43 10.67
N LEU A 95 20.13 -7.48 10.05
CA LEU A 95 20.63 -6.34 9.29
C LEU A 95 20.18 -5.00 9.90
N THR A 96 19.76 -5.03 11.17
CA THR A 96 19.33 -3.85 11.94
C THR A 96 20.35 -2.72 11.93
N GLY A 97 19.89 -1.47 11.79
CA GLY A 97 20.75 -0.30 11.96
C GLY A 97 21.81 -0.16 10.86
N ASN A 98 21.49 -0.61 9.65
CA ASN A 98 22.32 -0.39 8.46
C ASN A 98 21.81 0.82 7.67
N GLN A 99 22.21 0.93 6.41
CA GLN A 99 21.80 1.98 5.50
C GLN A 99 21.09 1.41 4.26
N VAL A 100 20.43 0.26 4.41
CA VAL A 100 19.85 -0.48 3.29
C VAL A 100 18.79 0.39 2.61
N GLU A 101 19.05 0.71 1.35
CA GLU A 101 18.18 1.47 0.44
C GLU A 101 17.50 0.55 -0.56
N LEU A 102 18.18 -0.52 -0.98
CA LEU A 102 17.72 -1.44 -2.01
C LEU A 102 17.72 -2.88 -1.48
N VAL A 103 16.55 -3.52 -1.55
CA VAL A 103 16.38 -4.98 -1.43
C VAL A 103 15.98 -5.49 -2.81
N ASP A 104 16.95 -6.02 -3.54
CA ASP A 104 16.79 -6.39 -4.94
C ASP A 104 16.03 -7.73 -5.12
N HIS A 105 15.62 -8.01 -6.34
CA HIS A 105 15.06 -9.31 -6.71
C HIS A 105 16.05 -10.45 -6.41
N ASN A 106 15.52 -11.63 -6.05
CA ASN A 106 16.27 -12.88 -5.84
C ASN A 106 17.35 -12.84 -4.74
N VAL A 107 17.48 -11.75 -3.98
CA VAL A 107 18.55 -11.58 -2.99
C VAL A 107 18.57 -12.68 -1.92
N PHE A 108 17.41 -13.25 -1.57
CA PHE A 108 17.31 -14.29 -0.57
C PHE A 108 17.18 -15.71 -1.14
N ASN A 109 17.37 -15.91 -2.45
CA ASN A 109 17.23 -17.24 -3.09
C ASN A 109 18.22 -18.26 -2.56
N ASN A 110 19.42 -17.82 -2.16
CA ASN A 110 20.45 -18.67 -1.57
C ASN A 110 20.28 -18.88 -0.06
N LEU A 111 19.15 -18.47 0.53
CA LEU A 111 18.82 -18.62 1.95
C LEU A 111 17.53 -19.47 2.16
N PRO A 112 17.50 -20.74 1.70
CA PRO A 112 16.26 -21.54 1.63
C PRO A 112 15.66 -21.93 2.99
N SER A 113 16.40 -21.73 4.07
CA SER A 113 15.98 -22.02 5.45
C SER A 113 15.71 -20.76 6.28
N LEU A 114 15.74 -19.58 5.66
CA LEU A 114 15.55 -18.31 6.37
C LEU A 114 14.17 -18.25 7.04
N ARG A 115 14.16 -17.97 8.34
CA ARG A 115 12.95 -17.89 9.18
C ARG A 115 12.76 -16.51 9.79
N LEU A 116 13.85 -15.85 10.15
CA LEU A 116 13.84 -14.51 10.73
C LEU A 116 14.70 -13.57 9.88
N LEU A 117 14.11 -12.45 9.50
CA LEU A 117 14.79 -11.35 8.84
C LEU A 117 14.51 -10.04 9.58
N ASP A 118 15.56 -9.44 10.13
CA ASP A 118 15.49 -8.14 10.77
C ASP A 118 16.17 -7.08 9.89
N LEU A 119 15.36 -6.21 9.31
CA LEU A 119 15.75 -5.05 8.50
C LEU A 119 15.41 -3.73 9.20
N SER A 120 15.15 -3.76 10.51
CA SER A 120 14.76 -2.56 11.25
C SER A 120 15.83 -1.48 11.24
N ASN A 121 15.42 -0.21 11.43
CA ASN A 121 16.32 0.93 11.46
C ASN A 121 17.20 1.02 10.19
N ASN A 122 16.55 0.94 9.02
CA ASN A 122 17.17 1.13 7.70
C ASN A 122 16.48 2.28 6.95
N ARG A 123 16.75 2.43 5.65
CA ARG A 123 16.22 3.53 4.83
C ARG A 123 15.80 3.05 3.44
N ILE A 124 15.01 1.98 3.43
CA ILE A 124 14.58 1.25 2.23
C ILE A 124 13.79 2.21 1.32
N LEU A 125 14.28 2.32 0.08
CA LEU A 125 13.72 3.07 -1.03
C LEU A 125 13.09 2.15 -2.09
N ASN A 126 13.57 0.91 -2.19
CA ASN A 126 12.97 -0.09 -3.05
C ASN A 126 13.04 -1.46 -2.35
N PHE A 127 11.88 -2.12 -2.28
CA PHE A 127 11.77 -3.49 -1.81
C PHE A 127 11.13 -4.31 -2.93
N SER A 128 11.94 -5.06 -3.65
CA SER A 128 11.46 -5.87 -4.77
C SER A 128 10.43 -6.89 -4.29
N ALA A 129 9.29 -6.95 -4.96
CA ALA A 129 8.29 -7.98 -4.70
C ALA A 129 8.84 -9.40 -4.92
N GLN A 130 9.94 -9.54 -5.67
CA GLN A 130 10.62 -10.80 -5.98
C GLN A 130 11.88 -11.03 -5.13
N ALA A 131 12.02 -10.37 -3.98
CA ALA A 131 13.20 -10.54 -3.11
C ALA A 131 13.33 -11.97 -2.54
N PHE A 132 12.20 -12.62 -2.27
CA PHE A 132 12.13 -13.96 -1.69
C PHE A 132 11.84 -15.04 -2.75
N PRO A 133 12.36 -16.27 -2.57
CA PRO A 133 11.99 -17.42 -3.39
C PRO A 133 10.53 -17.83 -3.17
N ASP A 134 9.94 -18.58 -4.11
CA ASP A 134 8.52 -18.96 -4.03
C ASP A 134 8.21 -19.93 -2.85
N ASP A 135 9.13 -20.83 -2.50
CA ASP A 135 9.05 -21.75 -1.34
C ASP A 135 9.67 -21.15 -0.07
N ASN A 136 9.41 -19.87 0.17
CA ASN A 136 9.98 -19.15 1.31
C ASN A 136 9.42 -19.64 2.66
N LYS A 137 10.31 -19.73 3.67
CA LYS A 137 10.01 -20.20 5.03
C LYS A 137 10.05 -19.09 6.08
N LEU A 138 10.06 -17.83 5.65
CA LEU A 138 10.10 -16.68 6.56
C LEU A 138 8.86 -16.66 7.44
N LEU A 139 9.10 -16.60 8.75
CA LEU A 139 8.09 -16.55 9.80
C LEU A 139 8.06 -15.16 10.46
N ASP A 140 9.23 -14.54 10.60
CA ASP A 140 9.40 -13.32 11.38
C ASP A 140 10.09 -12.26 10.51
N LEU A 141 9.39 -11.15 10.28
CA LEU A 141 9.87 -10.05 9.46
C LEU A 141 9.76 -8.74 10.24
N ASN A 142 10.92 -8.20 10.62
CA ASN A 142 11.00 -6.91 11.27
C ASN A 142 11.42 -5.83 10.28
N LEU A 143 10.50 -4.91 9.99
CA LEU A 143 10.67 -3.74 9.16
C LEU A 143 10.37 -2.45 9.95
N SER A 144 10.54 -2.48 11.28
CA SER A 144 10.34 -1.28 12.10
C SER A 144 11.35 -0.18 11.73
N ARG A 145 10.86 1.04 11.49
CA ARG A 145 11.70 2.17 11.04
C ARG A 145 12.59 1.78 9.84
N ALA A 146 12.02 1.11 8.84
CA ALA A 146 12.78 0.62 7.69
C ALA A 146 12.54 1.45 6.43
N PHE A 147 11.38 2.09 6.24
CA PHE A 147 11.03 2.77 4.99
C PHE A 147 11.23 4.29 5.05
N TYR A 148 11.77 4.87 3.97
CA TYR A 148 11.98 6.31 3.86
C TYR A 148 11.00 7.01 2.90
N ASN A 149 10.46 6.31 1.89
CA ASN A 149 9.53 6.87 0.90
C ASN A 149 8.26 6.00 0.74
N ARG A 150 7.14 6.64 0.38
CA ARG A 150 5.84 5.97 0.15
C ARG A 150 5.87 4.94 -0.99
N THR A 151 6.58 5.23 -2.08
CA THR A 151 6.60 4.35 -3.26
C THR A 151 7.15 2.95 -2.96
N SER A 152 8.11 2.87 -2.04
CA SER A 152 8.72 1.61 -1.59
C SER A 152 7.72 0.71 -0.87
N MET A 153 6.73 1.31 -0.21
CA MET A 153 5.72 0.60 0.57
C MET A 153 4.65 -0.01 -0.33
N ASP A 154 4.32 0.61 -1.47
CA ASP A 154 3.33 0.05 -2.42
C ASP A 154 3.82 -1.27 -3.03
N GLU A 155 5.10 -1.35 -3.44
CA GLU A 155 5.71 -2.59 -3.92
C GLU A 155 5.74 -3.67 -2.84
N PHE A 156 6.09 -3.30 -1.60
CA PHE A 156 6.07 -4.20 -0.45
C PHE A 156 4.66 -4.71 -0.12
N PHE A 157 3.65 -3.84 -0.07
CA PHE A 157 2.28 -4.26 0.17
C PHE A 157 1.71 -5.10 -0.97
N ASN A 158 2.11 -4.82 -2.20
CA ASN A 158 1.80 -5.70 -3.32
C ASN A 158 2.43 -7.08 -3.10
N MET A 159 3.68 -7.19 -2.65
CA MET A 159 4.29 -8.47 -2.29
C MET A 159 3.47 -9.25 -1.25
N LEU A 160 3.02 -8.59 -0.17
CA LEU A 160 2.19 -9.24 0.87
C LEU A 160 0.85 -9.78 0.34
N ARG A 161 0.36 -9.24 -0.78
CA ARG A 161 -0.89 -9.68 -1.43
C ARG A 161 -0.70 -10.83 -2.41
N HIS A 162 0.52 -11.15 -2.83
CA HIS A 162 0.78 -12.21 -3.81
C HIS A 162 0.97 -13.57 -3.14
N ASP A 163 0.67 -14.64 -3.88
CA ASP A 163 0.75 -16.04 -3.44
C ASP A 163 2.18 -16.59 -3.29
N ARG A 164 3.19 -15.72 -3.13
CA ARG A 164 4.48 -16.17 -2.62
C ARG A 164 4.25 -16.55 -1.18
N ALA A 165 4.50 -17.80 -0.82
CA ALA A 165 4.07 -18.42 0.43
C ALA A 165 4.72 -17.74 1.65
N LEU A 166 4.25 -16.57 2.01
CA LEU A 166 4.65 -15.82 3.18
C LEU A 166 3.96 -16.46 4.37
N HIS A 167 4.65 -17.43 4.95
CA HIS A 167 4.26 -18.12 6.18
C HIS A 167 4.46 -17.24 7.42
N LEU A 168 4.36 -15.91 7.26
CA LEU A 168 4.61 -14.93 8.30
C LEU A 168 3.67 -15.16 9.47
N THR A 169 4.27 -15.26 10.65
CA THR A 169 3.61 -15.31 11.96
C THR A 169 3.78 -13.99 12.71
N HIS A 170 4.88 -13.30 12.49
CA HIS A 170 5.20 -12.02 13.12
C HIS A 170 5.61 -11.00 12.06
N LEU A 171 4.95 -9.84 12.08
CA LEU A 171 5.24 -8.73 11.18
C LEU A 171 5.28 -7.42 11.98
N ASP A 172 6.45 -6.78 12.01
CA ASP A 172 6.62 -5.47 12.61
C ASP A 172 6.79 -4.40 11.52
N LEU A 173 5.80 -3.51 11.43
CA LEU A 173 5.77 -2.34 10.55
C LEU A 173 5.73 -1.04 11.35
N SER A 174 6.10 -1.06 12.62
CA SER A 174 6.09 0.12 13.48
C SER A 174 7.06 1.21 12.96
N ASN A 175 6.81 2.46 13.33
CA ASN A 175 7.74 3.57 13.06
C ASN A 175 8.02 3.83 11.55
N ASN A 176 7.06 3.54 10.64
CA ASN A 176 7.23 3.70 9.19
C ASN A 176 6.41 4.87 8.59
N ALA A 177 5.81 5.71 9.43
CA ALA A 177 4.96 6.83 9.00
C ALA A 177 3.82 6.42 8.05
N LEU A 178 3.26 5.22 8.24
CA LEU A 178 2.13 4.71 7.46
C LEU A 178 0.90 5.57 7.72
N VAL A 179 0.27 6.08 6.65
CA VAL A 179 -0.94 6.92 6.76
C VAL A 179 -2.22 6.15 6.45
N VAL A 180 -2.15 5.21 5.52
CA VAL A 180 -3.27 4.35 5.11
C VAL A 180 -2.71 2.96 4.82
N LEU A 181 -3.46 1.93 5.21
CA LEU A 181 -3.21 0.56 4.80
C LEU A 181 -4.03 0.25 3.55
N PRO A 182 -3.40 -0.23 2.45
CA PRO A 182 -4.14 -0.67 1.28
C PRO A 182 -5.14 -1.79 1.63
N GLU A 183 -6.19 -1.92 0.82
CA GLU A 183 -7.20 -2.95 1.03
C GLU A 183 -6.62 -4.34 0.76
N GLY A 184 -6.92 -5.28 1.65
CA GLY A 184 -6.47 -6.66 1.50
C GLY A 184 -4.96 -6.86 1.67
N THR A 185 -4.20 -5.87 2.15
CA THR A 185 -2.74 -5.98 2.37
C THR A 185 -2.35 -7.24 3.11
N PHE A 186 -3.10 -7.62 4.15
CA PHE A 186 -2.80 -8.77 4.98
C PHE A 186 -3.61 -10.02 4.62
N SER A 187 -4.49 -9.94 3.61
CA SER A 187 -5.52 -10.95 3.30
C SER A 187 -5.00 -12.37 3.03
N ARG A 188 -3.72 -12.47 2.62
CA ARG A 188 -3.04 -13.74 2.31
C ARG A 188 -2.10 -14.22 3.42
N LEU A 189 -1.93 -13.47 4.51
CA LEU A 189 -1.06 -13.84 5.63
C LEU A 189 -1.80 -14.74 6.61
N PHE A 190 -2.08 -15.98 6.20
CA PHE A 190 -2.99 -16.88 6.92
C PHE A 190 -2.47 -17.37 8.29
N ASN A 191 -1.19 -17.20 8.55
CA ASN A 191 -0.54 -17.65 9.78
C ASN A 191 -0.16 -16.49 10.71
N LEU A 192 -0.55 -15.25 10.36
CA LEU A 192 -0.10 -14.07 11.09
C LEU A 192 -0.73 -14.03 12.50
N THR A 193 0.12 -14.10 13.52
CA THR A 193 -0.29 -14.10 14.93
C THR A 193 0.02 -12.79 15.64
N SER A 194 1.05 -12.07 15.20
CA SER A 194 1.43 -10.78 15.79
C SER A 194 1.66 -9.75 14.70
N LEU A 195 1.00 -8.59 14.82
CA LEU A 195 1.13 -7.46 13.92
C LEU A 195 1.36 -6.19 14.72
N SER A 196 2.52 -5.56 14.51
CA SER A 196 2.81 -4.24 15.07
C SER A 196 2.71 -3.15 14.01
N LEU A 197 1.83 -2.18 14.27
CA LEU A 197 1.65 -0.96 13.50
C LEU A 197 1.89 0.28 14.38
N GLN A 198 2.53 0.12 15.53
CA GLN A 198 2.80 1.18 16.50
C GLN A 198 3.54 2.37 15.86
N ASN A 199 3.27 3.58 16.35
CA ASN A 199 4.01 4.80 16.00
C ASN A 199 4.05 5.03 14.48
N ASN A 200 2.88 4.92 13.87
CA ASN A 200 2.63 5.29 12.49
C ASN A 200 1.71 6.52 12.47
N SER A 201 1.04 6.80 11.37
CA SER A 201 0.15 7.94 11.22
C SER A 201 -1.19 7.49 10.62
N LEU A 202 -1.63 6.28 10.98
CA LEU A 202 -2.85 5.68 10.44
C LEU A 202 -4.06 6.49 10.89
N ILE A 203 -4.81 7.01 9.93
CA ILE A 203 -5.97 7.88 10.19
C ILE A 203 -7.26 7.07 10.37
N PHE A 204 -7.38 5.97 9.62
CA PHE A 204 -8.52 5.06 9.67
C PHE A 204 -8.08 3.65 9.31
N ILE A 205 -8.85 2.66 9.76
CA ILE A 205 -8.74 1.26 9.36
C ILE A 205 -9.96 0.92 8.52
N ARG A 206 -9.77 0.40 7.30
CA ARG A 206 -10.92 -0.05 6.48
C ARG A 206 -11.48 -1.37 7.02
N ASN A 207 -12.78 -1.54 6.86
CA ASN A 207 -13.47 -2.80 7.16
C ASN A 207 -12.77 -3.95 6.43
N GLY A 208 -12.57 -5.08 7.10
CA GLY A 208 -11.93 -6.24 6.49
C GLY A 208 -10.40 -6.19 6.48
N THR A 209 -9.73 -5.03 6.59
CA THR A 209 -8.26 -4.94 6.52
C THR A 209 -7.56 -5.76 7.60
N LEU A 210 -8.14 -5.79 8.81
CA LEU A 210 -7.64 -6.56 9.96
C LEU A 210 -8.46 -7.82 10.24
N SER A 211 -9.35 -8.22 9.32
CA SER A 211 -10.23 -9.39 9.47
C SER A 211 -9.51 -10.73 9.21
N VAL A 212 -8.18 -10.68 9.10
CA VAL A 212 -7.27 -11.80 8.82
C VAL A 212 -7.05 -12.73 10.03
N PRO A 213 -6.61 -13.98 9.79
CA PRO A 213 -6.66 -15.09 10.76
C PRO A 213 -5.50 -15.06 11.77
N PRO A 214 -5.33 -16.09 12.62
CA PRO A 214 -5.58 -16.05 14.07
C PRO A 214 -4.71 -15.01 14.82
N LEU A 215 -4.95 -13.73 14.58
CA LEU A 215 -4.22 -12.67 15.25
C LEU A 215 -4.42 -12.77 16.76
N HIS A 216 -3.31 -12.87 17.49
CA HIS A 216 -3.23 -12.93 18.94
C HIS A 216 -2.75 -11.61 19.52
N GLU A 217 -1.97 -10.84 18.77
CA GLU A 217 -1.44 -9.56 19.20
C GLU A 217 -1.52 -8.53 18.08
N LEU A 218 -2.12 -7.38 18.38
CA LEU A 218 -2.27 -6.25 17.49
C LEU A 218 -1.88 -4.96 18.22
N ASP A 219 -0.82 -4.32 17.75
CA ASP A 219 -0.39 -3.04 18.29
C ASP A 219 -0.72 -1.89 17.34
N LEU A 220 -1.68 -1.05 17.74
CA LEU A 220 -2.11 0.15 17.03
C LEU A 220 -1.74 1.43 17.79
N ARG A 221 -0.88 1.35 18.81
CA ARG A 221 -0.52 2.52 19.63
C ARG A 221 0.10 3.63 18.81
N ASP A 222 -0.02 4.85 19.31
CA ASP A 222 0.66 6.02 18.76
C ASP A 222 0.37 6.20 17.25
N ASN A 223 -0.90 6.12 16.86
CA ASN A 223 -1.37 6.40 15.50
C ASN A 223 -2.27 7.64 15.50
N ALA A 224 -2.94 7.90 14.37
CA ALA A 224 -3.85 9.03 14.21
C ALA A 224 -5.34 8.58 14.14
N LEU A 225 -5.66 7.43 14.74
CA LEU A 225 -7.02 6.88 14.70
C LEU A 225 -7.96 7.72 15.56
N ARG A 226 -9.08 8.13 14.96
CA ARG A 226 -10.14 8.86 15.66
C ARG A 226 -11.31 7.98 16.05
N GLU A 227 -11.52 6.90 15.30
CA GLU A 227 -12.58 5.92 15.48
C GLU A 227 -12.13 4.53 14.99
N LEU A 228 -12.83 3.47 15.42
CA LEU A 228 -12.72 2.13 14.85
C LEU A 228 -14.08 1.73 14.28
N PRO A 229 -14.15 1.22 13.04
CA PRO A 229 -15.41 0.79 12.47
C PRO A 229 -16.05 -0.35 13.27
N ASN A 230 -17.38 -0.37 13.37
CA ASN A 230 -18.11 -1.43 14.07
C ASN A 230 -17.80 -2.82 13.53
N ALA A 231 -17.59 -2.96 12.21
CA ALA A 231 -17.19 -4.22 11.61
C ALA A 231 -15.85 -4.73 12.17
N THR A 232 -14.88 -3.83 12.39
CA THR A 232 -13.58 -4.17 13.00
C THR A 232 -13.75 -4.58 14.46
N LEU A 233 -14.60 -3.90 15.23
CA LEU A 233 -14.89 -4.25 16.62
C LEU A 233 -15.59 -5.61 16.75
N MET A 234 -16.54 -5.90 15.85
CA MET A 234 -17.18 -7.21 15.75
C MET A 234 -16.16 -8.30 15.42
N ASP A 235 -15.28 -8.06 14.46
CA ASP A 235 -14.21 -8.99 14.07
C ASP A 235 -13.23 -9.29 15.21
N PHE A 236 -12.93 -8.30 16.06
CA PHE A 236 -12.11 -8.47 17.25
C PHE A 236 -12.87 -9.26 18.32
N SER A 237 -14.15 -8.96 18.55
CA SER A 237 -14.99 -9.68 19.52
C SER A 237 -15.11 -11.18 19.22
N LEU A 238 -15.01 -11.58 17.94
CA LEU A 238 -14.97 -12.98 17.51
C LEU A 238 -13.65 -13.71 17.82
N LYS A 239 -12.62 -13.00 18.33
CA LYS A 239 -11.27 -13.53 18.61
C LYS A 239 -10.90 -13.32 20.09
N PRO A 240 -11.46 -14.11 21.02
CA PRO A 240 -11.28 -13.86 22.46
C PRO A 240 -9.82 -13.89 22.95
N GLY A 241 -8.91 -14.57 22.23
CA GLY A 241 -7.48 -14.59 22.53
C GLY A 241 -6.66 -13.46 21.92
N LEU A 242 -7.29 -12.50 21.24
CA LEU A 242 -6.64 -11.32 20.66
C LEU A 242 -6.37 -10.27 21.74
N ARG A 243 -5.11 -9.85 21.87
CA ARG A 243 -4.69 -8.68 22.65
C ARG A 243 -4.49 -7.50 21.71
N VAL A 244 -5.13 -6.38 22.02
CA VAL A 244 -5.07 -5.15 21.24
C VAL A 244 -4.48 -4.04 22.10
N TYR A 245 -3.64 -3.20 21.50
CA TYR A 245 -3.13 -1.98 22.12
C TYR A 245 -3.57 -0.74 21.34
N LEU A 246 -4.18 0.24 22.02
CA LEU A 246 -4.88 1.38 21.40
C LEU A 246 -4.46 2.76 21.93
N SER A 247 -3.65 2.83 22.98
CA SER A 247 -3.22 4.09 23.59
C SER A 247 -2.44 4.98 22.62
N GLY A 248 -2.43 6.29 22.90
CA GLY A 248 -1.72 7.26 22.05
C GLY A 248 -2.44 7.62 20.73
N ASN A 249 -3.69 7.19 20.55
CA ASN A 249 -4.52 7.61 19.40
C ASN A 249 -5.44 8.80 19.75
N PRO A 250 -5.68 9.73 18.81
CA PRO A 250 -6.54 10.89 19.01
C PRO A 250 -8.03 10.55 18.91
N TRP A 251 -8.55 9.74 19.84
CA TRP A 251 -9.95 9.31 19.84
C TRP A 251 -10.92 10.50 19.86
N LEU A 252 -11.85 10.51 18.90
CA LEU A 252 -12.95 11.46 18.81
C LEU A 252 -14.12 10.94 19.64
N CYS A 253 -14.34 11.54 20.80
CA CYS A 253 -15.40 11.16 21.73
C CYS A 253 -16.71 11.90 21.45
N ASP A 254 -17.29 11.65 20.27
CA ASP A 254 -18.66 12.03 19.91
C ASP A 254 -19.61 10.83 20.01
N CYS A 255 -20.82 10.89 19.44
CA CYS A 255 -21.76 9.76 19.53
C CYS A 255 -21.32 8.51 18.73
N ASN A 256 -20.38 8.63 17.79
CA ASN A 256 -19.88 7.49 17.02
C ASN A 256 -18.90 6.63 17.83
N ILE A 257 -18.37 7.15 18.95
CA ILE A 257 -17.45 6.41 19.83
C ILE A 257 -18.18 5.36 20.70
N GLU A 258 -19.51 5.37 20.73
CA GLU A 258 -20.32 4.54 21.62
C GLU A 258 -19.99 3.05 21.48
N ASP A 259 -19.83 2.56 20.26
CA ASP A 259 -19.50 1.15 20.00
C ASP A 259 -18.10 0.77 20.52
N LEU A 260 -17.12 1.66 20.39
CA LEU A 260 -15.78 1.45 20.93
C LEU A 260 -15.81 1.42 22.46
N VAL A 261 -16.53 2.34 23.09
CA VAL A 261 -16.70 2.39 24.56
C VAL A 261 -17.43 1.15 25.05
N ALA A 262 -18.48 0.72 24.34
CA ALA A 262 -19.21 -0.50 24.66
C ALA A 262 -18.31 -1.73 24.56
N TRP A 263 -17.51 -1.84 23.50
CA TRP A 263 -16.55 -2.93 23.35
C TRP A 263 -15.50 -2.92 24.46
N LEU A 264 -14.91 -1.77 24.79
CA LEU A 264 -13.94 -1.61 25.87
C LEU A 264 -14.50 -2.06 27.23
N LYS A 265 -15.76 -1.74 27.54
CA LYS A 265 -16.38 -2.12 28.83
C LYS A 265 -16.70 -3.61 28.97
N HIS A 266 -16.89 -4.31 27.85
CA HIS A 266 -17.30 -5.72 27.83
C HIS A 266 -16.16 -6.67 27.43
N SER A 267 -14.98 -6.16 27.12
CA SER A 267 -13.86 -6.93 26.59
C SER A 267 -12.60 -6.73 27.41
N GLU A 268 -11.91 -7.83 27.75
CA GLU A 268 -10.56 -7.82 28.34
C GLU A 268 -9.45 -7.86 27.27
N GLN A 269 -9.81 -7.66 26.00
CA GLN A 269 -8.86 -7.75 24.87
C GLN A 269 -7.92 -6.55 24.80
N VAL A 270 -8.31 -5.38 25.32
CA VAL A 270 -7.48 -4.17 25.23
C VAL A 270 -6.53 -4.10 26.42
N ALA A 271 -5.27 -4.44 26.19
CA ALA A 271 -4.27 -4.56 27.24
C ALA A 271 -3.87 -3.22 27.89
N ASP A 272 -4.03 -2.12 27.16
CA ASP A 272 -3.71 -0.76 27.60
C ASP A 272 -4.96 0.12 27.79
N GLU A 273 -6.11 -0.49 28.09
CA GLU A 273 -7.43 0.15 28.23
C GLU A 273 -7.42 1.41 29.12
N GLN A 274 -6.57 1.43 30.16
CA GLN A 274 -6.49 2.53 31.12
C GLN A 274 -5.81 3.79 30.57
N ASN A 275 -5.07 3.63 29.46
CA ASN A 275 -4.38 4.70 28.77
C ASN A 275 -5.13 5.13 27.48
N VAL A 276 -6.32 4.60 27.24
CA VAL A 276 -7.17 4.96 26.11
C VAL A 276 -8.03 6.15 26.52
N THR A 277 -7.67 7.35 26.06
CA THR A 277 -8.33 8.61 26.45
C THR A 277 -8.83 9.41 25.25
N CYS A 278 -9.89 10.18 25.44
CA CYS A 278 -10.40 11.13 24.46
C CYS A 278 -9.37 12.21 24.14
N SER A 279 -9.29 12.60 22.87
CA SER A 279 -8.52 13.76 22.43
C SER A 279 -9.42 14.90 21.92
N ASP A 280 -10.56 14.55 21.35
CA ASP A 280 -11.60 15.50 20.95
C ASP A 280 -12.94 15.06 21.55
N PRO A 281 -13.89 15.98 21.82
CA PRO A 281 -13.72 17.44 21.82
C PRO A 281 -12.90 17.92 23.03
N ASP A 282 -12.44 19.18 23.01
CA ASP A 282 -11.60 19.79 24.08
C ASP A 282 -12.19 19.61 25.50
N VAL A 283 -13.52 19.58 25.62
CA VAL A 283 -14.22 19.41 26.90
C VAL A 283 -14.04 18.01 27.52
N MET A 284 -13.66 17.02 26.72
CA MET A 284 -13.40 15.63 27.13
C MET A 284 -11.91 15.29 27.02
N LEU A 285 -11.04 16.25 26.77
CA LEU A 285 -9.61 16.02 26.58
C LEU A 285 -9.00 15.24 27.75
N ARG A 286 -8.33 14.12 27.42
CA ARG A 286 -7.69 13.17 28.35
C ARG A 286 -8.65 12.41 29.28
N LEU A 287 -9.96 12.47 29.05
CA LEU A 287 -10.92 11.64 29.76
C LEU A 287 -10.75 10.17 29.32
N PRO A 288 -10.55 9.20 30.24
CA PRO A 288 -10.50 7.78 29.87
C PRO A 288 -11.82 7.30 29.27
N LEU A 289 -11.75 6.54 28.16
CA LEU A 289 -12.95 6.08 27.44
C LEU A 289 -13.85 5.20 28.33
N LEU A 290 -13.26 4.42 29.23
CA LEU A 290 -14.00 3.59 30.19
C LEU A 290 -14.87 4.41 31.15
N GLN A 291 -14.54 5.68 31.40
CA GLN A 291 -15.28 6.58 32.29
C GLN A 291 -16.42 7.32 31.60
N ILE A 292 -16.60 7.15 30.28
CA ILE A 292 -17.72 7.75 29.56
C ILE A 292 -19.00 7.01 29.97
N GLU A 293 -19.75 7.59 30.91
CA GLU A 293 -21.03 7.08 31.40
C GLU A 293 -22.19 7.81 30.72
N HIS A 294 -22.79 7.23 29.66
CA HIS A 294 -24.01 7.74 28.99
C HIS A 294 -24.14 9.28 28.92
N LEU A 295 -23.00 10.00 28.87
CA LEU A 295 -23.02 11.44 28.66
C LEU A 295 -23.70 11.58 27.31
N LYS A 296 -24.61 12.54 27.17
CA LYS A 296 -25.24 12.84 25.89
C LYS A 296 -24.12 13.25 24.94
N LEU A 297 -23.53 12.27 24.26
CA LEU A 297 -22.51 12.46 23.27
C LEU A 297 -23.19 13.19 22.13
N GLU A 298 -22.81 14.43 21.91
CA GLU A 298 -23.40 15.25 20.86
C GLU A 298 -22.68 14.93 19.56
N CYS A 299 -23.35 14.22 18.66
CA CYS A 299 -22.93 14.19 17.27
C CYS A 299 -23.37 15.47 16.58
N THR A 300 -22.44 16.40 16.39
CA THR A 300 -22.56 17.31 15.26
C THR A 300 -22.38 16.45 14.02
N PHE A 301 -23.46 16.10 13.32
CA PHE A 301 -23.36 15.50 11.99
C PHE A 301 -22.36 16.34 11.17
N SER A 302 -21.13 15.83 10.98
CA SER A 302 -20.20 16.31 9.95
C SER A 302 -20.69 15.78 8.60
N GLY A 303 -21.91 16.17 8.30
CA GLY A 303 -22.60 16.08 7.04
C GLY A 303 -23.34 17.40 6.90
N ASP A 304 -22.63 18.52 7.03
CA ASP A 304 -23.14 19.80 6.54
C ASP A 304 -23.13 19.79 5.00
N MET A 305 -23.81 18.80 4.42
CA MET A 305 -24.34 18.87 3.08
C MET A 305 -25.34 20.03 2.98
N LYS A 306 -25.86 20.56 4.09
CA LYS A 306 -26.66 21.79 4.08
C LYS A 306 -25.81 22.98 3.67
N GLY A 307 -24.65 23.20 4.27
CA GLY A 307 -23.72 24.27 3.88
C GLY A 307 -23.13 24.08 2.49
N VAL A 308 -22.83 22.86 2.07
CA VAL A 308 -22.31 22.59 0.71
C VAL A 308 -23.39 22.71 -0.38
N LEU A 309 -24.64 22.28 -0.12
CA LEU A 309 -25.74 22.51 -1.06
C LEU A 309 -26.19 23.98 -1.05
N GLU A 310 -26.27 24.64 0.11
CA GLU A 310 -26.64 26.06 0.22
C GLU A 310 -25.61 26.95 -0.49
N THR A 311 -24.31 26.70 -0.31
CA THR A 311 -23.27 27.45 -1.03
C THR A 311 -23.31 27.20 -2.55
N SER A 312 -23.65 25.98 -2.99
CA SER A 312 -23.86 25.65 -4.40
C SER A 312 -25.09 26.35 -5.02
N TYR A 313 -26.22 26.38 -4.32
CA TYR A 313 -27.44 27.06 -4.80
C TYR A 313 -27.31 28.58 -4.81
N VAL A 314 -26.63 29.17 -3.81
CA VAL A 314 -26.33 30.61 -3.80
C VAL A 314 -25.41 30.97 -4.97
N PHE A 315 -24.38 30.17 -5.24
CA PHE A 315 -23.50 30.37 -6.39
C PHE A 315 -24.27 30.25 -7.72
N LEU A 316 -25.12 29.24 -7.88
CA LEU A 316 -25.98 29.08 -9.05
C LEU A 316 -26.94 30.28 -9.22
N GLY A 317 -27.53 30.77 -8.12
CA GLY A 317 -28.40 31.95 -8.12
C GLY A 317 -27.66 33.22 -8.57
N MET A 318 -26.44 33.43 -8.12
CA MET A 318 -25.59 34.56 -8.53
C MET A 318 -25.21 34.49 -10.01
N VAL A 319 -24.89 33.29 -10.52
CA VAL A 319 -24.58 33.07 -11.94
C VAL A 319 -25.81 33.33 -12.81
N LEU A 320 -26.98 32.82 -12.44
CA LEU A 320 -28.23 33.07 -13.18
C LEU A 320 -28.63 34.55 -13.16
N ALA A 321 -28.46 35.24 -12.03
CA ALA A 321 -28.69 36.67 -11.94
C ALA A 321 -27.74 37.45 -12.87
N LEU A 322 -26.45 37.10 -12.89
CA LEU A 322 -25.47 37.74 -13.77
C LEU A 322 -25.80 37.52 -15.26
N ILE A 323 -26.17 36.29 -15.65
CA ILE A 323 -26.63 35.98 -17.01
C ILE A 323 -27.86 36.81 -17.36
N GLY A 324 -28.83 36.92 -16.44
CA GLY A 324 -30.03 37.74 -16.63
C GLY A 324 -29.70 39.22 -16.84
N VAL A 325 -28.78 39.79 -16.04
CA VAL A 325 -28.33 41.18 -16.17
C VAL A 325 -27.62 41.40 -17.51
N ILE A 326 -26.73 40.49 -17.92
CA ILE A 326 -26.03 40.57 -19.21
C ILE A 326 -27.04 40.51 -20.36
N PHE A 327 -28.01 39.58 -20.30
CA PHE A 327 -29.05 39.45 -21.31
C PHE A 327 -29.90 40.72 -21.43
N LEU A 328 -30.36 41.29 -20.31
CA LEU A 328 -31.09 42.55 -20.27
C LEU A 328 -30.25 43.71 -20.80
N LEU A 329 -28.96 43.75 -20.49
CA LEU A 329 -28.03 44.76 -21.01
C LEU A 329 -27.88 44.64 -22.54
N VAL A 330 -27.73 43.43 -23.06
CA VAL A 330 -27.68 43.17 -24.52
C VAL A 330 -28.96 43.63 -25.20
N LEU A 331 -30.13 43.29 -24.65
CA LEU A 331 -31.42 43.76 -25.16
C LEU A 331 -31.53 45.29 -25.10
N TYR A 332 -31.06 45.91 -24.01
CA TYR A 332 -31.09 47.35 -23.82
C TYR A 332 -30.19 48.08 -24.83
N LEU A 333 -28.95 47.62 -25.02
CA LEU A 333 -28.00 48.17 -25.98
C LEU A 333 -28.52 48.01 -27.41
N ASN A 334 -29.13 46.87 -27.72
CA ASN A 334 -29.69 46.58 -29.05
C ASN A 334 -31.14 47.04 -29.23
N ARG A 335 -31.75 47.74 -28.26
CA ARG A 335 -33.20 48.05 -28.28
C ARG A 335 -33.64 48.80 -29.54
N LYS A 336 -32.80 49.68 -30.08
CA LYS A 336 -33.09 50.42 -31.32
C LYS A 336 -33.03 49.52 -32.54
N GLY A 337 -32.04 48.62 -32.59
CA GLY A 337 -31.89 47.62 -33.65
C GLY A 337 -33.04 46.62 -33.64
N ILE A 338 -33.41 46.10 -32.47
CA ILE A 338 -34.53 45.16 -32.29
C ILE A 338 -35.86 45.82 -32.70
N LYS A 339 -36.11 47.07 -32.29
CA LYS A 339 -37.29 47.81 -32.75
C LYS A 339 -37.32 47.94 -34.27
N ARG A 340 -36.19 48.31 -34.89
CA ARG A 340 -36.10 48.44 -36.36
C ARG A 340 -36.35 47.10 -37.05
N TRP A 341 -35.75 46.02 -36.56
CA TRP A 341 -35.96 44.68 -37.09
C TRP A 341 -37.42 44.23 -36.96
N MET A 342 -38.05 44.49 -35.81
CA MET A 342 -39.46 44.16 -35.58
C MET A 342 -40.41 44.94 -36.50
N TYR A 343 -40.13 46.23 -36.75
CA TYR A 343 -40.90 47.01 -37.73
C TYR A 343 -40.72 46.45 -39.14
N ASN A 344 -39.48 46.17 -39.55
CA ASN A 344 -39.21 45.59 -40.87
C ASN A 344 -39.89 44.23 -41.07
N ILE A 345 -39.93 43.36 -40.06
CA ILE A 345 -40.65 42.09 -40.13
C ILE A 345 -42.15 42.31 -40.23
N ARG A 346 -42.70 43.22 -39.42
CA ARG A 346 -44.13 43.53 -39.48
C ARG A 346 -44.52 44.02 -40.87
N ASP A 347 -43.70 44.90 -41.43
CA ASP A 347 -43.96 45.48 -42.74
C ASP A 347 -43.79 44.41 -43.84
N ALA A 348 -42.78 43.53 -43.76
CA ALA A 348 -42.64 42.39 -44.67
C ALA A 348 -43.82 41.39 -44.59
N CYS A 349 -44.32 41.09 -43.38
CA CYS A 349 -45.51 40.27 -43.20
C CYS A 349 -46.77 40.94 -43.74
N ARG A 350 -46.88 42.27 -43.58
CA ARG A 350 -47.99 43.06 -44.12
C ARG A 350 -47.99 43.04 -45.64
N ASP A 351 -46.85 43.29 -46.27
CA ASP A 351 -46.70 43.24 -47.72
C ASP A 351 -47.03 41.85 -48.27
N HIS A 352 -46.64 40.79 -47.56
CA HIS A 352 -46.96 39.43 -47.94
C HIS A 352 -48.47 39.14 -47.86
N MET A 353 -49.14 39.58 -46.78
CA MET A 353 -50.59 39.44 -46.61
C MET A 353 -51.39 40.27 -47.62
N GLU A 354 -50.98 41.52 -47.89
CA GLU A 354 -51.61 42.35 -48.93
C GLU A 354 -51.43 41.73 -50.32
N GLY A 355 -50.26 41.14 -50.60
CA GLY A 355 -50.01 40.36 -51.82
C GLY A 355 -50.95 39.17 -51.99
N TYR A 356 -51.26 38.44 -50.91
CA TYR A 356 -52.29 37.38 -50.94
C TYR A 356 -53.68 37.94 -51.22
N HIS A 357 -54.03 39.09 -50.64
CA HIS A 357 -55.34 39.73 -50.82
C HIS A 357 -55.56 40.15 -52.28
N TYR A 358 -54.57 40.80 -52.91
CA TYR A 358 -54.64 41.18 -54.33
C TYR A 358 -54.76 39.97 -55.27
N ARG A 359 -54.04 38.88 -54.97
CA ARG A 359 -54.12 37.64 -55.76
C ARG A 359 -55.47 36.95 -55.63
N TYR A 360 -56.11 37.07 -54.47
CA TYR A 360 -57.45 36.55 -54.24
C TYR A 360 -58.50 37.34 -55.01
N GLU A 361 -58.43 38.67 -55.00
CA GLU A 361 -59.35 39.54 -55.76
C GLU A 361 -59.27 39.33 -57.28
N ILE A 362 -58.07 39.17 -57.85
CA ILE A 362 -57.88 38.85 -59.28
C ILE A 362 -58.51 37.49 -59.66
N ASN A 363 -58.33 36.48 -58.81
CA ASN A 363 -58.89 35.14 -59.06
C ASN A 363 -60.42 35.08 -58.80
N SER A 364 -60.97 36.10 -58.14
CA SER A 364 -62.41 36.20 -57.84
C SER A 364 -63.18 36.98 -58.91
N ASP A 365 -62.51 37.60 -59.89
CA ASP A 365 -63.18 38.33 -60.97
C ASP A 365 -63.80 37.33 -61.98
N PRO A 366 -65.15 37.21 -62.04
CA PRO A 366 -65.83 36.22 -62.88
C PRO A 366 -65.61 36.44 -64.39
N ARG A 367 -65.00 37.57 -64.80
CA ARG A 367 -64.69 37.82 -66.21
C ARG A 367 -63.49 37.01 -66.72
N LEU A 368 -62.55 36.60 -65.85
CA LEU A 368 -61.38 35.80 -66.22
C LEU A 368 -61.65 34.28 -66.23
N ALA A 369 -62.66 33.82 -65.48
CA ALA A 369 -63.05 32.41 -65.43
C ALA A 369 -63.65 31.88 -66.76
N ASN A 370 -64.16 32.76 -67.63
CA ASN A 370 -64.72 32.39 -68.93
C ASN A 370 -63.70 32.35 -70.09
N LEU A 371 -62.45 32.72 -69.86
CA LEU A 371 -61.39 32.64 -70.89
C LEU A 371 -60.72 31.26 -70.94
N SER A 372 -60.79 30.45 -69.88
CA SER A 372 -60.17 29.12 -69.81
C SER A 372 -61.07 27.96 -70.26
N LEU A 373 -62.32 28.23 -70.65
CA LEU A 373 -63.28 27.20 -71.08
C LEU A 373 -63.40 27.07 -72.62
N ASN A 374 -62.73 27.92 -73.39
CA ASN A 374 -62.78 27.94 -74.86
C ASN A 374 -61.42 27.67 -75.54
N SER A 375 -60.40 27.20 -74.81
CA SER A 375 -59.05 26.97 -75.38
C SER A 375 -58.65 25.50 -75.49
N ASP A 376 -59.57 24.55 -75.31
CA ASP A 376 -59.37 23.14 -75.65
C ASP A 376 -60.38 22.70 -76.72
N ILE A 377 -60.06 23.04 -77.99
CA ILE A 377 -60.49 22.32 -79.20
C ILE A 377 -59.26 22.21 -80.11
#